data_AF-A0A560G1C6-F1
#
_entry.id   AF-A0A560G1C6-F1
#
_cell.length_a   1.000
_cell.length_b   1.000
_cell.length_c   1.000
_cell.angle_alpha   90.00
_cell.angle_beta   90.00
_cell.angle_gamma   90.00
#
_symmetry.space_group_name_H-M   'P 1'
#
loop_
_entity.id
_entity.type
_entity.pdbx_description
1 polymer ?
#
loop_
_entity_poly.entity_id
_entity_poly.type
_entity_poly.pdbx_seq_one_letter_code
_entity_poly.pdbx_strand_id
1 'polypeptide(L)'
;MQFTQYDLGHLNHGSVVEVVLQGNSANVRLMDSANFNSYKSGGRHSFIGGRAIRSPVRLAVPNSGTWHVAIDMQGLRGSVRTAIRVIPG
;
A
#
# COMPACT_ATOMS: atom_id res chain seq x y z
N MET A 1 6.99 14.06 -1.10
CA MET A 1 6.08 13.55 -0.05
C MET A 1 6.80 12.48 0.74
N GLN A 2 6.58 12.38 2.07
CA GLN A 2 7.19 11.32 2.88
C GLN A 2 6.26 10.11 2.96
N PHE A 3 6.80 8.92 2.75
CA PHE A 3 6.07 7.66 2.83
C PHE A 3 7.05 6.51 3.12
N THR A 4 6.51 5.41 3.62
CA THR A 4 7.23 4.12 3.70
C THR A 4 6.85 3.27 2.51
N GLN A 5 7.86 2.73 1.82
CA GLN A 5 7.68 1.80 0.70
C GLN A 5 7.88 0.36 1.18
N TYR A 6 7.05 -0.54 0.66
CA TYR A 6 7.31 -1.97 0.65
C TYR A 6 7.26 -2.47 -0.78
N ASP A 7 8.37 -3.03 -1.24
CA ASP A 7 8.42 -3.77 -2.50
C ASP A 7 8.01 -5.22 -2.23
N LEU A 8 6.90 -5.65 -2.85
CA LEU A 8 6.36 -6.99 -2.66
C LEU A 8 6.84 -7.96 -3.74
N GLY A 9 7.56 -7.46 -4.75
CA GLY A 9 7.94 -8.23 -5.91
C GLY A 9 6.72 -8.71 -6.71
N HIS A 10 6.87 -9.85 -7.38
CA HIS A 10 5.82 -10.44 -8.19
C HIS A 10 4.76 -11.13 -7.32
N LEU A 11 3.50 -10.71 -7.46
CA LEU A 11 2.34 -11.33 -6.82
C LEU A 11 1.40 -11.89 -7.89
N ASN A 12 0.75 -13.01 -7.58
CA ASN A 12 -0.26 -13.62 -8.44
C ASN A 12 -1.62 -12.94 -8.25
N HIS A 13 -2.42 -12.88 -9.32
CA HIS A 13 -3.85 -12.55 -9.25
C HIS A 13 -4.53 -13.30 -8.11
N GLY A 14 -5.37 -12.61 -7.34
CA GLY A 14 -6.10 -13.20 -6.22
C GLY A 14 -5.34 -13.24 -4.90
N SER A 15 -4.02 -13.00 -4.90
CA SER A 15 -3.27 -12.80 -3.66
C SER A 15 -3.83 -11.62 -2.87
N VAL A 16 -3.78 -11.70 -1.54
CA VAL A 16 -4.23 -10.62 -0.65
C VAL A 16 -3.03 -10.04 0.09
N VAL A 17 -2.84 -8.74 -0.04
CA VAL A 17 -1.88 -7.97 0.75
C VAL A 17 -2.57 -7.52 2.02
N GLU A 18 -2.15 -8.07 3.15
CA GLU A 18 -2.59 -7.67 4.48
C GLU A 18 -1.59 -6.66 5.07
N VAL A 19 -2.11 -5.50 5.49
CA VAL A 19 -1.35 -4.41 6.09
C VAL A 19 -1.86 -4.13 7.49
N VAL A 20 -1.00 -4.35 8.48
CA VAL A 20 -1.26 -4.03 9.88
C VAL A 20 -0.74 -2.63 10.17
N LEU A 21 -1.57 -1.81 10.82
CA LEU A 21 -1.27 -0.45 11.25
C LEU A 21 -1.44 -0.39 12.77
N GLN A 22 -0.46 0.19 13.45
CA GLN A 22 -0.52 0.43 14.90
C GLN A 22 -0.24 1.91 15.21
N GLY A 23 -1.06 2.49 16.09
CA GLY A 23 -1.00 3.91 16.44
C GLY A 23 -2.01 4.72 15.65
N ASN A 24 -1.54 5.50 14.67
CA ASN A 24 -2.38 6.43 13.91
C ASN A 24 -2.99 5.81 12.63
N SER A 25 -4.04 6.45 12.13
CA SER A 25 -4.54 6.20 10.77
C SER A 25 -3.52 6.65 9.72
N ALA A 26 -3.43 5.93 8.61
CA ALA A 26 -2.55 6.26 7.50
C ALA A 26 -3.24 5.95 6.16
N ASN A 27 -2.73 6.49 5.06
CA ASN A 27 -3.11 6.02 3.74
C ASN A 27 -2.34 4.73 3.44
N VAL A 28 -3.05 3.72 2.96
CA VAL A 28 -2.46 2.47 2.45
C VAL A 28 -2.80 2.38 0.97
N ARG A 29 -1.77 2.33 0.13
CA ARG A 29 -1.92 2.35 -1.33
C ARG A 29 -1.15 1.19 -1.93
N LEU A 30 -1.87 0.25 -2.54
CA LEU A 30 -1.32 -0.83 -3.35
C LEU A 30 -1.29 -0.38 -4.82
N MET A 31 -0.13 -0.49 -5.45
CA MET A 31 0.12 0.00 -6.80
C MET A 31 1.01 -0.95 -7.59
N ASP A 32 0.80 -1.05 -8.89
CA ASP A 32 1.79 -1.65 -9.79
C ASP A 32 3.02 -0.74 -9.93
N SER A 33 4.07 -1.21 -10.60
CA SER A 33 5.32 -0.45 -10.77
C SER A 33 5.13 0.88 -11.50
N ALA A 34 4.25 0.96 -12.50
CA ALA A 34 4.04 2.20 -13.26
C ALA A 34 3.36 3.27 -12.39
N ASN A 35 2.30 2.89 -11.67
CA ASN A 35 1.60 3.76 -10.75
C ASN A 35 2.45 4.14 -9.54
N PHE A 36 3.26 3.22 -9.02
CA PHE A 36 4.18 3.51 -7.93
C PHE A 36 5.26 4.54 -8.33
N ASN A 37 5.81 4.44 -9.54
CA ASN A 37 6.77 5.41 -10.05
C ASN A 37 6.14 6.80 -10.22
N SER A 38 4.92 6.87 -10.77
CA SER A 38 4.17 8.12 -10.87
C SER A 38 3.81 8.69 -9.49
N TYR A 39 3.45 7.86 -8.51
CA TYR A 39 3.21 8.28 -7.13
C TYR A 39 4.47 8.88 -6.50
N LYS A 40 5.63 8.21 -6.66
CA LYS A 40 6.91 8.64 -6.11
C LYS A 40 7.35 10.01 -6.67
N SER A 41 7.04 10.30 -7.92
CA SER A 41 7.31 11.61 -8.55
C SER A 41 6.24 12.67 -8.28
N GLY A 42 5.17 12.34 -7.55
CA GLY A 42 4.04 13.25 -7.30
C GLY A 42 3.11 13.43 -8.50
N GLY A 43 3.25 12.60 -9.54
CA GLY A 43 2.39 12.58 -10.71
C GLY A 43 1.05 11.89 -10.48
N ARG A 44 0.22 11.90 -11.53
CA ARG A 44 -1.08 11.22 -11.54
C ARG A 44 -0.87 9.70 -11.54
N HIS A 45 -1.56 9.01 -10.64
CA HIS A 45 -1.46 7.57 -10.46
C HIS A 45 -2.81 7.03 -9.95
N SER A 46 -3.01 5.73 -10.11
CA SER A 46 -4.12 4.97 -9.54
C SER A 46 -3.60 4.01 -8.49
N PHE A 47 -4.42 3.67 -7.51
CA PHE A 47 -4.06 2.74 -6.45
C PHE A 47 -5.29 2.03 -5.92
N ILE A 48 -5.08 0.89 -5.27
CA ILE A 48 -6.09 0.19 -4.47
C ILE A 48 -5.86 0.53 -3.00
N GLY A 49 -6.93 0.83 -2.28
CA GLY A 49 -6.89 1.22 -0.87
C GLY A 49 -7.33 2.67 -0.66
N GLY A 50 -6.67 3.37 0.26
CA GLY A 50 -7.06 4.72 0.68
C GLY A 50 -6.76 4.95 2.16
N ARG A 51 -7.47 5.91 2.77
CA ARG A 51 -7.30 6.23 4.19
C ARG A 51 -7.80 5.08 5.06
N ALA A 52 -6.88 4.39 5.71
CA ALA A 52 -7.14 3.30 6.63
C ALA A 52 -7.30 3.82 8.06
N ILE A 53 -8.52 3.67 8.59
CA ILE A 53 -8.87 4.00 9.98
C ILE A 53 -9.09 2.75 10.85
N ARG A 54 -8.99 1.56 10.24
CA ARG A 54 -9.09 0.26 10.90
C ARG A 54 -7.98 -0.65 10.38
N SER A 55 -7.58 -1.61 11.20
CA SER A 55 -6.52 -2.57 10.90
C SER A 55 -6.97 -3.99 11.29
N PRO A 56 -6.58 -5.05 10.54
CA PRO A 56 -5.78 -5.01 9.32
C PRO A 56 -6.54 -4.47 8.09
N VAL A 57 -5.80 -3.90 7.14
CA VAL A 57 -6.29 -3.57 5.80
C VAL A 57 -5.96 -4.74 4.89
N ARG A 58 -6.93 -5.20 4.09
CA ARG A 58 -6.73 -6.29 3.12
C ARG A 58 -7.03 -5.78 1.73
N LEU A 59 -6.04 -5.86 0.84
CA LEU A 59 -6.12 -5.38 -0.53
C LEU A 59 -5.88 -6.57 -1.47
N ALA A 60 -6.86 -6.89 -2.30
CA ALA A 60 -6.73 -7.95 -3.30
C ALA A 60 -5.86 -7.47 -4.47
N VAL A 61 -4.99 -8.35 -4.94
CA VAL A 61 -4.18 -8.16 -6.15
C VAL A 61 -5.06 -8.44 -7.36
N PRO A 62 -5.38 -7.43 -8.20
CA PRO A 62 -6.35 -7.57 -9.27
C PRO A 62 -5.79 -8.27 -10.51
N ASN A 63 -4.46 -8.35 -10.65
CA ASN A 63 -3.76 -8.97 -11.78
C ASN A 63 -2.35 -9.40 -11.35
N SER A 64 -1.82 -10.47 -11.93
CA SER A 64 -0.45 -10.89 -11.66
C SER A 64 0.57 -9.85 -12.13
N GLY A 65 1.59 -9.56 -11.33
CA GLY A 65 2.57 -8.52 -11.67
C GLY A 65 3.43 -8.10 -10.48
N THR A 66 4.28 -7.09 -10.70
CA THR A 66 5.08 -6.50 -9.62
C THR A 66 4.28 -5.44 -8.88
N TRP A 67 4.20 -5.57 -7.56
CA TRP A 67 3.37 -4.72 -6.72
C TRP A 67 4.18 -4.05 -5.60
N HIS A 68 3.77 -2.83 -5.27
CA HIS A 68 4.33 -2.03 -4.20
C HIS A 68 3.22 -1.51 -3.28
N VAL A 69 3.53 -1.42 -1.99
CA VAL A 69 2.69 -0.71 -1.02
C VAL A 69 3.39 0.56 -0.58
N ALA A 70 2.67 1.68 -0.66
CA ALA A 70 3.05 2.93 0.00
C ALA A 70 2.16 3.16 1.22
N ILE A 71 2.78 3.48 2.35
CA ILE A 71 2.10 3.95 3.55
C ILE A 71 2.52 5.39 3.81
N ASP A 72 1.55 6.29 3.80
CA ASP A 72 1.80 7.72 3.92
C ASP A 72 0.81 8.40 4.87
N MET A 73 1.25 9.52 5.42
CA MET A 73 0.48 10.33 6.35
C MET A 73 -0.08 11.58 5.66
N GLN A 74 -0.24 11.63 4.34
CA GLN A 74 -0.58 12.87 3.60
C GLN A 74 -1.71 13.69 4.27
N GLY A 75 -1.36 14.79 4.96
CA GLY A 75 -2.30 15.66 5.70
C GLY A 75 -2.67 15.20 7.12
N LEU A 76 -2.18 14.06 7.57
CA LEU A 76 -2.34 13.46 8.89
C LEU A 76 -1.11 13.75 9.76
N ARG A 77 -1.29 13.83 11.08
CA ARG A 77 -0.21 14.03 12.05
C ARG A 77 0.11 12.71 12.76
N GLY A 78 1.37 12.57 13.19
CA GLY A 78 1.85 11.43 13.97
C GLY A 78 2.63 10.40 13.15
N SER A 79 2.96 9.28 13.80
CA SER A 79 3.64 8.14 13.19
C SER A 79 2.76 6.90 13.25
N VAL A 80 2.97 5.99 12.31
CA VAL A 80 2.29 4.69 12.27
C VAL A 80 3.36 3.61 12.21
N ARG A 81 3.21 2.55 13.01
CA ARG A 81 4.00 1.33 12.85
C ARG A 81 3.26 0.38 11.93
N THR A 82 4.01 -0.28 11.08
CA THR A 82 3.45 -0.99 9.94
C THR A 82 4.08 -2.37 9.79
N ALA A 83 3.25 -3.37 9.53
CA ALA A 83 3.69 -4.71 9.14
C ALA A 83 2.88 -5.18 7.93
N ILE A 84 3.52 -5.93 7.04
CA ILE A 84 2.89 -6.44 5.81
C ILE A 84 3.05 -7.95 5.73
N ARG A 85 1.97 -8.61 5.31
CA ARG A 85 1.97 -10.01 4.93
C ARG A 85 1.26 -10.18 3.59
N VAL A 86 1.82 -11.03 2.74
CA VAL A 86 1.16 -11.51 1.53
C VAL A 86 0.53 -12.87 1.83
N ILE A 87 -0.76 -13.00 1.48
CA ILE A 87 -1.51 -14.25 1.55
C ILE A 87 -1.69 -14.71 0.10
N PRO A 88 -1.09 -15.85 -0.31
CA PRO A 88 -1.28 -16.39 -1.66
C PRO A 88 -2.77 -16.66 -1.93
N GLY A 89 -3.19 -16.38 -3.17
CA GLY A 89 -4.52 -16.73 -3.70
C GLY A 89 -4.64 -18.17 -4.12
#